data_AF-A0A7Y2AND3-F1
#
_entry.id   AF-A0A7Y2AND3-F1
#
_cell.length_a   1.000
_cell.length_b   1.000
_cell.length_c   1.000
_cell.angle_alpha   90.00
_cell.angle_beta   90.00
_cell.angle_gamma   90.00
#
_symmetry.space_group_name_H-M   'P 1'
#
loop_
_entity.id
_entity.type
_entity.pdbx_description
1 polymer ?
#
loop_
_entity_poly.entity_id
_entity_poly.type
_entity_poly.pdbx_seq_one_letter_code
_entity_poly.pdbx_strand_id
1 'polypeptide(L)' 'MAVTIATFFIAVSAVLTYILQLCTGFAVAGWTGDHALIDRRKKPGPYWFVMALQTLLLIIVPTLIALAR' A
#
# COMPACT_ATOMS: atom_id res chain seq x y z
N MET A 1 -17.03 15.16 -10.62
CA MET A 1 -16.04 16.03 -9.93
C MET A 1 -15.62 15.46 -8.57
N ALA A 2 -16.54 15.11 -7.67
CA ALA A 2 -16.19 14.55 -6.35
C ALA A 2 -15.40 13.22 -6.40
N VAL A 3 -15.77 12.30 -7.30
CA VAL A 3 -15.09 11.00 -7.45
C VAL A 3 -13.61 11.17 -7.83
N THR A 4 -13.29 12.09 -8.74
CA THR A 4 -11.91 12.36 -9.19
C THR A 4 -11.03 12.88 -8.06
N ILE A 5 -11.58 13.74 -7.21
CA ILE A 5 -10.88 14.31 -6.05
C ILE A 5 -10.61 13.21 -5.01
N ALA A 6 -11.62 12.41 -4.70
CA ALA A 6 -11.48 11.28 -3.77
C ALA A 6 -10.39 10.29 -4.23
N THR A 7 -10.39 9.91 -5.51
CA THR A 7 -9.37 9.00 -6.07
C THR A 7 -7.96 9.58 -5.97
N PHE A 8 -7.81 10.90 -6.18
CA PHE A 8 -6.52 11.58 -6.04
C PHE A 8 -5.98 11.50 -4.60
N PHE A 9 -6.82 11.82 -3.61
CA PHE A 9 -6.40 11.74 -2.20
C PHE A 9 -6.08 10.31 -1.75
N ILE A 10 -6.82 9.31 -2.25
CA ILE A 10 -6.55 7.90 -1.98
C ILE A 10 -5.20 7.48 -2.58
N ALA A 11 -4.89 7.91 -3.80
CA ALA A 11 -3.60 7.62 -4.43
C ALA A 11 -2.44 8.27 -3.65
N VAL A 12 -2.58 9.53 -3.25
CA VAL A 12 -1.57 10.26 -2.45
C VAL A 12 -1.36 9.59 -1.09
N SER A 13 -2.44 9.23 -0.39
CA SER A 13 -2.33 8.57 0.92
C SER A 13 -1.72 7.17 0.81
N ALA A 14 -2.01 6.42 -0.26
CA ALA A 14 -1.38 5.13 -0.53
C ALA A 14 0.13 5.26 -0.75
N VAL A 15 0.58 6.24 -1.54
CA VAL A 15 2.01 6.49 -1.79
C VAL A 15 2.72 6.91 -0.51
N LEU A 16 2.15 7.85 0.25
CA LEU A 16 2.70 8.29 1.53
C LEU A 16 2.81 7.12 2.52
N THR A 17 1.77 6.29 2.59
CA THR A 17 1.75 5.11 3.44
C THR A 17 2.85 4.12 3.02
N TYR A 18 3.05 3.89 1.73
CA TYR A 18 4.11 3.02 1.21
C TYR A 18 5.52 3.53 1.59
N ILE A 19 5.76 4.84 1.47
CA ILE A 19 7.02 5.47 1.87
C ILE A 19 7.24 5.30 3.38
N LEU A 20 6.20 5.54 4.19
CA LEU A 20 6.28 5.36 5.64
C LEU A 20 6.59 3.91 6.02
N GLN A 21 5.99 2.93 5.35
CA GLN A 21 6.28 1.51 5.59
C GLN A 21 7.73 1.17 5.24
N LEU A 22 8.27 1.70 4.11
CA LEU A 22 9.69 1.54 3.75
C LEU A 22 10.64 2.16 4.78
N CYS A 23 10.35 3.38 5.24
CA CYS A 23 11.21 4.09 6.19
C CYS A 23 11.18 3.46 7.59
N THR A 24 10.00 3.05 8.06
CA THR A 24 9.83 2.49 9.40
C THR A 24 10.17 1.00 9.46
N GLY A 25 10.11 0.30 8.32
CA GLY A 25 10.30 -1.14 8.25
C GLY A 25 9.11 -1.94 8.80
N PHE A 26 7.95 -1.31 8.96
CA PHE A 26 6.71 -1.99 9.36
C PHE A 26 5.72 -1.99 8.20
N ALA A 27 5.21 -3.15 7.82
CA ALA A 27 4.17 -3.27 6.81
C ALA A 27 2.81 -3.51 7.48
N VAL A 28 1.77 -2.82 6.99
CA VAL A 28 0.40 -2.97 7.51
C VAL A 28 -0.30 -4.10 6.75
N ALA A 29 -0.56 -5.22 7.42
CA ALA A 29 -1.10 -6.44 6.82
C ALA A 29 -2.49 -6.84 7.33
N GLY A 30 -3.16 -5.97 8.09
CA GLY A 30 -4.46 -6.26 8.71
C GLY A 30 -5.23 -5.00 9.10
N TRP A 31 -6.46 -5.18 9.57
CA TRP A 31 -7.33 -4.10 10.01
C TRP A 31 -6.94 -3.58 11.41
N THR A 32 -7.32 -2.33 11.68
CA THR A 32 -7.17 -1.68 12.99
C THR A 32 -7.71 -2.54 14.12
N GLY A 33 -6.84 -3.08 14.97
CA GLY A 33 -7.21 -3.80 16.20
C GLY A 33 -6.54 -5.16 16.37
N ASP A 34 -6.25 -5.86 15.27
CA ASP A 34 -5.36 -7.02 15.30
C ASP A 34 -3.91 -6.54 15.22
N HIS A 35 -2.96 -7.32 15.75
CA HIS A 35 -1.51 -7.07 15.64
C HIS A 35 -1.04 -7.16 14.18
N ALA A 36 -1.48 -6.21 13.37
CA ALA A 36 -1.44 -6.17 11.91
C ALA A 36 -0.14 -5.58 11.36
N LEU A 37 0.84 -5.28 12.22
CA LEU A 37 2.12 -4.72 11.82
C LEU A 37 3.14 -5.85 11.65
N ILE A 38 3.60 -6.04 10.42
CA ILE A 38 4.69 -6.95 10.11
C ILE A 38 6.00 -6.18 10.18
N ASP A 39 6.82 -6.50 11.17
CA ASP A 39 8.18 -5.96 11.31
C ASP A 39 9.14 -6.66 10.33
N ARG A 40 9.82 -5.87 9.49
CA ARG A 40 10.86 -6.30 8.56
C ARG A 40 11.98 -7.08 9.25
N ARG A 41 12.35 -6.72 10.50
CA ARG A 41 13.44 -7.37 11.23
C ARG A 41 13.07 -8.75 11.75
N LYS A 42 11.81 -8.96 12.13
CA LYS A 42 11.33 -10.27 12.61
C LYS A 42 10.94 -11.20 11.47
N LYS A 43 10.31 -10.67 10.42
CA LYS A 43 9.73 -11.46 9.32
C LYS A 43 9.98 -10.75 7.98
N PRO A 44 11.21 -10.79 7.44
CA PRO A 44 11.56 -10.06 6.21
C PRO A 44 10.79 -10.54 4.99
N GLY A 45 10.57 -11.84 4.82
CA GLY A 45 9.80 -12.40 3.70
C GLY A 45 8.35 -11.89 3.65
N PRO A 46 7.55 -12.12 4.72
CA PRO A 46 6.18 -11.61 4.80
C PRO A 46 6.07 -10.09 4.64
N TYR A 47 7.03 -9.33 5.17
CA TYR A 47 7.10 -7.88 4.99
C TYR A 47 7.16 -7.50 3.49
N TRP A 48 8.11 -8.09 2.76
CA TRP A 48 8.27 -7.79 1.33
C TRP A 48 7.10 -8.28 0.49
N PHE A 49 6.49 -9.41 0.84
CA PHE A 49 5.28 -9.90 0.18
C PHE A 49 4.12 -8.90 0.31
N VAL A 50 3.85 -8.40 1.51
CA VAL A 50 2.78 -7.42 1.75
C VAL A 50 3.06 -6.10 1.04
N MET A 51 4.30 -5.63 1.06
CA MET A 51 4.71 -4.44 0.31
C MET A 51 4.48 -4.60 -1.20
N ALA A 52 4.92 -5.72 -1.78
CA ALA A 52 4.71 -5.99 -3.21
C ALA A 52 3.22 -6.11 -3.58
N LEU A 53 2.43 -6.77 -2.73
CA LEU A 53 0.98 -6.89 -2.91
C LEU A 53 0.29 -5.52 -2.86
N GLN A 54 0.66 -4.67 -1.91
CA GLN A 54 0.15 -3.29 -1.83
C GLN A 54 0.51 -2.47 -3.06
N THR A 55 1.77 -2.52 -3.53
CA THR A 55 2.18 -1.84 -4.77
C THR A 55 1.38 -2.34 -5.98
N LEU A 56 1.17 -3.66 -6.09
CA LEU A 56 0.45 -4.24 -7.20
C LEU A 56 -1.01 -3.78 -7.24
N LEU A 57 -1.71 -3.85 -6.10
CA LEU A 57 -3.13 -3.51 -6.01
C LEU A 57 -3.40 -2.01 -6.05
N LEU A 58 -2.56 -1.18 -5.43
CA LEU A 58 -2.79 0.26 -5.29
C LEU A 58 -2.18 1.08 -6.42
N ILE A 59 -1.17 0.56 -7.13
CA ILE A 59 -0.46 1.29 -8.18
C ILE A 59 -0.55 0.58 -9.51
N ILE A 60 -0.10 -0.69 -9.61
CA ILE A 60 0.02 -1.38 -10.91
C ILE A 60 -1.36 -1.63 -11.54
N VAL A 61 -2.29 -2.25 -10.80
CA VAL A 61 -3.63 -2.58 -11.33
C VAL A 61 -4.39 -1.33 -11.79
N PRO A 62 -4.50 -0.25 -11.01
CA PRO A 62 -5.16 0.98 -11.47
C PRO A 62 -4.49 1.61 -12.68
N THR A 63 -3.16 1.59 -12.73
CA THR A 63 -2.39 2.13 -13.87
C THR A 63 -2.64 1.33 -15.14
N LEU A 64 -2.64 0.00 -15.05
CA LEU A 64 -2.95 -0.88 -16.18
C LEU A 64 -4.38 -0.69 -16.67
N ILE A 65 -5.36 -0.57 -15.76
CA ILE A 65 -6.76 -0.31 -16.13
C ILE A 65 -6.89 1.06 -16.80
N ALA A 66 -6.16 2.07 -16.34
CA ALA A 66 -6.17 3.40 -16.95
C ALA A 66 -5.52 3.40 -18.35
N LEU A 67 -4.46 2.61 -18.56
CA LEU A 67 -3.76 2.49 -19.84
C LEU A 67 -4.50 1.60 -20.85
N ALA A 68 -5.26 0.61 -20.38
CA ALA A 68 -6.07 -0.28 -21.22
C ALA A 68 -7.39 0.35 -21.68
N ARG A 69 -7.64 1.60 -21.31
CA ARG A 69 -8.79 2.40 -21.74
C ARG A 69 -8.41 3.35 -22.86
#